data_AF-A0A1B6EEZ8-F1
#
_entry.id   AF-A0A1B6EEZ8-F1
#
_cell.length_a   1.000
_cell.length_b   1.000
_cell.length_c   1.000
_cell.angle_alpha   90.00
_cell.angle_beta   90.00
_cell.angle_gamma   90.00
#
_symmetry.space_group_name_H-M   'P 1'
#
loop_
_entity.id
_entity.type
_entity.pdbx_description
1 polymer ?
#
loop_
_entity_poly.entity_id
_entity_poly.type
_entity_poly.pdbx_seq_one_letter_code
_entity_poly.pdbx_strand_id
1 'polypeptide(L)'
;IGLPRKIVSFIENVISEQKITFCTNFRLEEKCITKGIPQGSYLSPMLYSIDTRKLSESLDNSIKDLQFADDTVIYEKISNNVNDQLINLNKSIESVLMYLGEHGLQSAPNKC
;
A
#
# COMPACT_ATOMS: atom_id res chain seq x y z
N ILE A 1 -13.95 -0.36 14.38
CA ILE A 1 -14.74 -0.44 13.14
C ILE A 1 -16.00 -1.24 13.45
N GLY A 2 -17.17 -0.59 13.48
CA GLY A 2 -18.45 -1.22 13.87
C GLY A 2 -19.05 -2.13 12.80
N LEU A 3 -18.24 -2.99 12.16
CA LEU A 3 -18.71 -3.88 11.09
C LEU A 3 -19.41 -5.11 11.67
N PRO A 4 -20.48 -5.59 11.01
CA PRO A 4 -21.09 -6.88 11.34
C PRO A 4 -20.07 -8.02 11.26
N ARG A 5 -20.11 -8.94 12.24
CA ARG A 5 -19.22 -10.11 12.31
C ARG A 5 -19.17 -10.91 11.00
N LYS A 6 -20.31 -11.05 10.31
CA LYS A 6 -20.39 -11.75 9.02
C LYS A 6 -19.50 -11.12 7.95
N ILE A 7 -19.40 -9.79 7.90
CA ILE A 7 -18.54 -9.09 6.95
C ILE A 7 -17.07 -9.32 7.30
N VAL A 8 -16.73 -9.23 8.58
CA VAL A 8 -15.36 -9.49 9.06
C VAL A 8 -14.94 -10.92 8.69
N SER A 9 -15.76 -11.93 9.01
CA SER A 9 -15.45 -13.31 8.66
C SER A 9 -15.40 -13.57 7.16
N PHE A 10 -16.21 -12.86 6.36
CA PHE A 10 -16.10 -12.93 4.91
C PHE A 10 -14.76 -12.38 4.41
N ILE A 11 -14.34 -11.21 4.89
CA ILE A 11 -13.05 -10.61 4.54
C ILE A 11 -11.89 -11.51 4.99
N GLU A 12 -11.94 -12.02 6.22
CA GLU A 12 -10.95 -12.96 6.76
C GLU A 12 -10.81 -14.19 5.85
N ASN A 13 -11.92 -14.82 5.46
CA ASN A 13 -11.90 -15.97 4.54
C ASN A 13 -11.32 -15.64 3.16
N VAL A 14 -11.48 -14.39 2.68
CA VAL A 14 -10.93 -13.95 1.40
C VAL A 14 -9.40 -13.77 1.46
N ILE A 15 -8.84 -13.36 2.62
CA ILE A 15 -7.42 -12.99 2.75
C ILE A 15 -6.53 -14.03 3.44
N SER A 16 -7.09 -14.97 4.22
CA SER A 16 -6.33 -15.82 5.14
C SER A 16 -5.56 -16.98 4.48
N GLU A 17 -6.16 -17.70 3.54
CA GLU A 17 -5.50 -18.77 2.79
C GLU A 17 -5.94 -18.77 1.33
N GLN A 18 -5.03 -18.36 0.46
CA GLN A 18 -5.28 -18.35 -0.98
C GLN A 18 -4.41 -19.40 -1.65
N LYS A 19 -5.04 -20.28 -2.43
CA LYS A 19 -4.33 -21.15 -3.37
C LYS A 19 -4.09 -20.37 -4.66
N ILE A 20 -2.83 -20.14 -4.98
CA ILE A 20 -2.42 -19.53 -6.23
C ILE A 20 -1.77 -20.59 -7.12
N THR A 21 -2.13 -20.58 -8.39
CA THR A 21 -1.51 -21.40 -9.44
C THR A 21 -0.66 -20.48 -10.30
N PHE A 22 0.62 -20.82 -10.49
CA PHE A 22 1.52 -20.09 -11.37
C PHE A 22 2.18 -21.06 -12.34
N CYS A 23 2.51 -20.55 -13.54
CA CYS A 23 3.17 -21.32 -14.58
C CYS A 23 4.67 -21.00 -14.57
N THR A 24 5.49 -21.96 -14.19
CA THR A 24 6.96 -21.88 -14.16
C THR A 24 7.53 -22.94 -15.10
N ASN A 25 8.33 -22.52 -16.09
CA ASN A 25 8.95 -23.44 -17.06
C ASN A 25 7.94 -24.41 -17.72
N PHE A 26 6.77 -23.91 -18.12
CA PHE A 26 5.67 -24.69 -18.71
C PHE A 26 5.05 -25.75 -17.77
N ARG A 27 5.23 -25.63 -16.46
CA ARG A 27 4.59 -26.46 -15.44
C ARG A 27 3.68 -25.61 -14.56
N LEU A 28 2.52 -26.15 -14.23
CA LEU A 28 1.62 -25.53 -13.25
C LEU A 28 2.08 -25.95 -11.86
N GLU A 29 2.38 -24.96 -11.02
CA GLU A 29 2.69 -25.14 -9.61
C GLU A 29 1.59 -24.45 -8.79
N GLU A 30 1.15 -25.11 -7.72
CA GLU A 30 0.23 -24.53 -6.75
C GLU A 30 0.97 -24.18 -5.46
N LYS A 31 0.69 -23.01 -4.90
CA LYS A 31 1.15 -22.62 -3.56
C LYS A 31 0.00 -22.05 -2.75
N CYS A 32 0.00 -22.36 -1.45
CA CYS A 32 -0.81 -21.63 -0.49
C CYS A 32 -0.03 -20.38 -0.05
N ILE A 33 -0.66 -19.22 -0.15
CA ILE A 33 -0.15 -17.96 0.37
C ILE A 33 -1.03 -17.46 1.52
N THR A 34 -0.39 -16.85 2.50
CA THR A 34 -1.02 -16.27 3.69
C THR A 34 -0.90 -14.75 3.75
N LYS A 35 -0.34 -14.15 2.69
CA LYS A 35 -0.15 -12.71 2.54
C LYS A 35 -0.64 -12.26 1.17
N GLY A 36 -1.20 -11.05 1.14
CA GLY A 36 -1.74 -10.44 -0.05
C GLY A 36 -3.25 -10.63 -0.19
N ILE A 37 -3.79 -9.98 -1.21
CA ILE A 37 -5.22 -9.97 -1.54
C ILE A 37 -5.42 -10.61 -2.92
N PRO A 38 -6.57 -11.26 -3.18
CA PRO A 38 -6.78 -11.94 -4.47
C PRO A 38 -6.74 -10.96 -5.65
N GLN A 39 -5.90 -11.24 -6.65
CA GLN A 39 -5.92 -10.45 -7.89
C GLN A 39 -7.18 -10.76 -8.71
N GLY A 40 -7.77 -9.72 -9.31
CA GLY A 40 -9.02 -9.84 -10.09
C GLY A 40 -10.32 -9.79 -9.28
N SER A 41 -10.23 -9.65 -7.95
CA SER A 41 -11.40 -9.38 -7.09
C SER A 41 -11.72 -7.89 -7.02
N TYR A 42 -13.00 -7.53 -7.11
CA TYR A 42 -13.47 -6.15 -6.87
C TYR A 42 -13.26 -5.68 -5.44
N LEU A 43 -13.16 -6.60 -4.47
CA LEU A 43 -12.95 -6.27 -3.07
C LEU A 43 -11.50 -5.88 -2.78
N SER A 44 -10.56 -6.44 -3.53
CA SER A 44 -9.13 -6.25 -3.30
C SER A 44 -8.69 -4.77 -3.38
N PRO A 45 -9.04 -3.99 -4.42
CA PRO A 45 -8.72 -2.57 -4.45
C PRO A 45 -9.26 -1.80 -3.23
N MET A 46 -10.46 -2.14 -2.77
CA MET A 46 -11.07 -1.48 -1.61
C MET A 46 -10.34 -1.81 -0.31
N LEU A 47 -9.96 -3.07 -0.11
CA LEU A 47 -9.18 -3.48 1.06
C LEU A 47 -7.80 -2.82 1.07
N TYR A 48 -7.15 -2.72 -0.09
CA TYR A 48 -5.88 -2.00 -0.23
C TYR A 48 -6.04 -0.52 0.18
N SER A 49 -7.05 0.17 -0.36
CA SER A 49 -7.30 1.58 0.01
C SER A 49 -7.62 1.78 1.49
N ILE A 50 -8.20 0.78 2.16
CA ILE A 50 -8.44 0.84 3.61
C ILE A 50 -7.12 0.69 4.38
N ASP A 51 -6.25 -0.22 3.96
CA ASP A 51 -4.96 -0.49 4.58
C ASP A 51 -3.99 0.69 4.43
N THR A 52 -3.99 1.35 3.28
CA THR A 52 -3.13 2.51 3.01
C THR A 52 -3.75 3.87 3.33
N ARG A 53 -5.01 3.91 3.78
CA ARG A 53 -5.75 5.17 4.03
C ARG A 53 -5.00 6.14 4.93
N LYS A 54 -4.22 5.64 5.88
CA LYS A 54 -3.52 6.46 6.88
C LYS A 54 -2.12 6.89 6.46
N LEU A 55 -1.68 6.55 5.24
CA LEU A 55 -0.40 6.99 4.72
C LEU A 55 -0.27 8.52 4.78
N SER A 56 -1.33 9.26 4.44
CA SER A 56 -1.31 10.73 4.50
C SER A 56 -1.13 11.27 5.93
N GLU A 57 -1.50 10.49 6.96
CA GLU A 57 -1.31 10.87 8.37
C GLU A 57 0.16 10.74 8.81
N SER A 58 1.00 10.01 8.05
CA SER A 58 2.45 9.90 8.33
C SER A 58 3.28 11.02 7.69
N LEU A 59 2.66 11.95 6.96
CA LEU A 59 3.33 13.04 6.27
C LEU A 59 3.31 14.33 7.10
N ASP A 60 4.30 15.20 6.88
CA ASP A 60 4.26 16.56 7.43
C ASP A 60 3.09 17.36 6.82
N ASN A 61 2.51 18.29 7.59
CA ASN A 61 1.40 19.13 7.17
C ASN A 61 1.68 19.97 5.91
N SER A 62 2.94 20.28 5.60
CA SER A 62 3.30 21.01 4.37
C SER A 62 3.23 20.13 3.11
N ILE A 63 3.29 18.81 3.29
CA ILE A 63 3.33 17.81 2.23
C ILE A 63 1.92 17.37 1.91
N LYS A 64 1.64 17.28 0.61
CA LYS A 64 0.40 16.73 0.08
C LYS A 64 0.71 15.44 -0.64
N ASP A 65 -0.26 14.57 -0.68
CA ASP A 65 -0.22 13.34 -1.45
C ASP A 65 -1.35 13.26 -2.47
N LEU A 66 -1.11 12.45 -3.50
CA LEU A 66 -2.10 12.01 -4.45
C LEU A 66 -1.90 10.50 -4.63
N GLN A 67 -2.90 9.72 -4.22
CA GLN A 67 -2.87 8.26 -4.26
C GLN A 67 -3.83 7.74 -5.33
N PHE A 68 -3.36 6.80 -6.15
CA PHE A 68 -4.18 6.02 -7.06
C PHE A 68 -3.73 4.57 -7.04
N ALA A 69 -4.51 3.71 -6.37
CA ALA A 69 -4.07 2.35 -6.06
C ALA A 69 -2.68 2.37 -5.40
N ASP A 70 -1.73 1.59 -5.88
CA ASP A 70 -0.35 1.52 -5.38
C ASP A 70 0.55 2.69 -5.82
N ASP A 71 0.13 3.49 -6.80
CA ASP A 71 0.86 4.67 -7.22
C ASP A 71 0.57 5.84 -6.27
N THR A 72 1.62 6.34 -5.63
CA THR A 72 1.55 7.49 -4.72
C THR A 72 2.54 8.57 -5.14
N VAL A 73 2.06 9.80 -5.26
CA VAL A 73 2.87 10.99 -5.47
C VAL A 73 2.79 11.86 -4.21
N ILE A 74 3.94 12.24 -3.66
CA ILE A 74 4.02 13.28 -2.63
C ILE A 74 4.64 14.56 -3.20
N TYR A 75 4.13 15.71 -2.77
CA TYR A 75 4.55 17.00 -3.29
C TYR A 75 4.36 18.10 -2.26
N GLU A 76 5.20 19.14 -2.35
CA GLU A 76 5.11 20.33 -1.52
C GLU A 76 4.90 21.56 -2.41
N LYS A 77 4.13 22.54 -1.92
CA LYS A 77 4.01 23.82 -2.64
C LYS A 77 5.34 24.57 -2.55
N ILE A 78 5.93 24.92 -3.69
CA ILE A 78 7.19 25.67 -3.73
C ILE A 78 7.05 27.02 -3.00
N SER A 79 8.04 27.31 -2.16
CA SER A 79 8.20 28.56 -1.41
C SER A 79 9.55 29.20 -1.76
N ASN A 80 9.99 30.20 -1.01
CA ASN A 80 11.20 30.97 -1.34
C ASN A 80 12.51 30.20 -1.14
N ASN A 81 12.49 29.05 -0.44
CA ASN A 81 13.69 28.24 -0.20
C ASN A 81 13.51 26.80 -0.68
N VAL A 82 14.00 26.52 -1.89
CA VAL A 82 13.92 25.19 -2.51
C VAL A 82 14.76 24.14 -1.76
N ASN A 83 15.87 24.53 -1.12
CA ASN A 83 16.75 23.58 -0.43
C ASN A 83 16.07 22.99 0.82
N ASP A 84 15.40 23.83 1.59
CA ASP A 84 14.63 23.37 2.77
C ASP A 84 13.51 22.42 2.35
N GLN A 85 12.88 22.69 1.19
CA GLN A 85 11.80 21.86 0.65
C GLN A 85 12.30 20.51 0.14
N LEU A 86 13.48 20.46 -0.47
CA LEU A 86 14.13 19.20 -0.84
C LEU A 86 14.43 18.35 0.40
N ILE A 87 14.89 18.99 1.48
CA ILE A 87 15.13 18.31 2.76
C ILE A 87 13.82 17.76 3.34
N ASN A 88 12.73 18.55 3.31
CA ASN A 88 11.42 18.12 3.80
C ASN A 88 10.83 16.98 2.98
N LEU A 89 10.92 17.03 1.65
CA LEU A 89 10.48 15.95 0.77
C LEU A 89 11.26 14.66 1.04
N ASN A 90 12.59 14.73 1.19
CA ASN A 90 13.39 13.55 1.51
C ASN A 90 12.99 12.90 2.84
N LYS A 91 12.78 13.71 3.90
CA LYS A 91 12.27 13.21 5.18
C LYS A 91 10.88 12.57 5.05
N SER A 92 10.06 13.10 4.16
CA SER A 92 8.71 12.58 3.92
C SER A 92 8.74 11.26 3.17
N ILE A 93 9.67 11.08 2.23
CA ILE A 93 9.94 9.77 1.61
C ILE A 93 10.33 8.74 2.68
N GLU A 94 11.25 9.10 3.59
CA GLU A 94 11.64 8.21 4.69
C GLU A 94 10.44 7.82 5.57
N SER A 95 9.57 8.78 5.89
CA SER A 95 8.34 8.55 6.69
C SER A 95 7.36 7.61 5.97
N VAL A 96 7.18 7.77 4.65
CA VAL A 96 6.39 6.85 3.83
C VAL A 96 6.99 5.45 3.84
N LEU A 97 8.31 5.31 3.66
CA LEU A 97 8.97 4.00 3.68
C LEU A 97 8.84 3.29 5.03
N MET A 98 8.91 4.05 6.13
CA MET A 98 8.65 3.53 7.47
C MET A 98 7.21 3.05 7.62
N TYR A 99 6.21 3.87 7.23
CA TYR A 99 4.80 3.49 7.25
C TYR A 99 4.54 2.20 6.46
N LEU A 100 5.08 2.11 5.25
CA LEU A 100 4.95 0.90 4.42
C LEU A 100 5.54 -0.32 5.13
N GLY A 101 6.74 -0.18 5.72
CA GLY A 101 7.40 -1.25 6.47
C GLY A 101 6.59 -1.75 7.67
N GLU A 102 5.99 -0.83 8.44
CA GLU A 102 5.11 -1.16 9.57
C GLU A 102 3.85 -1.93 9.15
N HIS A 103 3.35 -1.67 7.93
CA HIS A 103 2.19 -2.36 7.36
C HIS A 103 2.58 -3.59 6.51
N GLY A 104 3.86 -3.97 6.49
CA GLY A 104 4.36 -5.13 5.74
C GLY A 104 4.37 -4.95 4.22
N LEU A 105 4.31 -3.70 3.75
CA LEU A 105 4.43 -3.29 2.37
C LEU A 105 5.89 -2.89 2.04
N GLN A 106 6.23 -2.93 0.75
CA GLN A 106 7.56 -2.57 0.26
C GLN A 106 7.42 -1.68 -0.97
N SER A 107 8.29 -0.66 -1.08
CA SER A 107 8.41 0.10 -2.32
C SER A 107 9.07 -0.75 -3.40
N ALA A 108 8.84 -0.38 -4.67
CA ALA A 108 9.51 -0.99 -5.82
C ALA A 108 10.63 -0.05 -6.29
N PRO A 109 11.90 -0.20 -5.83
CA PRO A 109 12.93 0.82 -6.01
C PRO A 109 13.25 1.12 -7.49
N ASN A 110 13.05 0.14 -8.36
CA ASN A 110 13.28 0.28 -9.80
C ASN A 110 12.15 1.03 -10.54
N LYS A 111 11.08 1.39 -9.83
CA LYS A 111 9.93 2.15 -10.32
C LYS A 111 9.76 3.50 -9.61
N CYS A 112 10.52 3.74 -8.54
CA CYS A 112 10.47 4.95 -7.73
C CYS A 112 11.50 5.98 -8.19
#